data_AF-A0A9E6S823-F1
#
_entry.id   AF-A0A9E6S823-F1
#
_cell.length_a   1.000
_cell.length_b   1.000
_cell.length_c   1.000
_cell.angle_alpha   90.00
_cell.angle_beta   90.00
_cell.angle_gamma   90.00
#
_symmetry.space_group_name_H-M   'P 1'
#
loop_
_entity.id
_entity.type
_entity.pdbx_description
1 polymer ?
#
loop_
_entity_poly.entity_id
_entity_poly.type
_entity_poly.pdbx_seq_one_letter_code
_entity_poly.pdbx_strand_id
1 'polypeptide(L)'
;RLAAERATNEDLAAAEAAYEGMRRAIEEGGDYVTHDLRFHQALLLASRNRMMVQMTKALSALLRTSFEISTKRKDGPRSSLPLHRAVLDAVVARDPRRAEKAILRLIDGAHDDIEEILNSRRKLPRLDQPAPQIRVA
;
A
#
# COMPACT_ATOMS: atom_id res chain seq x y z
N ARG A 1 -10.02 -11.82 4.30
CA ARG A 1 -10.87 -12.99 4.63
C ARG A 1 -11.09 -13.93 3.44
N LEU A 2 -11.93 -13.57 2.45
CA LEU A 2 -12.33 -14.49 1.36
C LEU A 2 -11.15 -15.06 0.54
N ALA A 3 -10.10 -14.28 0.30
CA ALA A 3 -8.90 -14.77 -0.38
C ALA A 3 -8.26 -15.96 0.37
N ALA A 4 -8.15 -15.89 1.69
CA ALA A 4 -7.63 -16.99 2.50
C ALA A 4 -8.51 -18.25 2.39
N GLU A 5 -9.83 -18.09 2.22
CA GLU A 5 -10.76 -19.21 2.07
C GLU A 5 -10.73 -19.83 0.66
N ARG A 6 -10.41 -19.04 -0.38
CA ARG A 6 -10.77 -19.38 -1.77
C ARG A 6 -9.65 -19.29 -2.80
N ALA A 7 -8.49 -18.71 -2.46
CA ALA A 7 -7.38 -18.56 -3.40
C ALA A 7 -6.97 -19.92 -4.00
N THR A 8 -6.61 -19.96 -5.28
CA THR A 8 -5.90 -21.11 -5.87
C THR A 8 -4.39 -20.96 -5.70
N ASN A 9 -3.61 -21.96 -6.11
CA ASN A 9 -2.15 -21.86 -6.08
C ASN A 9 -1.65 -20.77 -7.05
N GLU A 10 -2.34 -20.59 -8.19
CA GLU A 10 -2.05 -19.53 -9.15
C GLU A 10 -2.31 -18.14 -8.56
N ASP A 11 -3.39 -17.97 -7.80
CA ASP A 11 -3.68 -16.72 -7.09
C ASP A 11 -2.58 -16.37 -6.07
N LEU A 12 -2.11 -17.37 -5.31
CA LEU A 12 -1.02 -17.21 -4.34
C LEU A 12 0.30 -16.85 -5.03
N ALA A 13 0.62 -17.53 -6.14
CA ALA A 13 1.83 -17.24 -6.91
C ALA A 13 1.82 -15.81 -7.48
N ALA A 14 0.65 -15.32 -7.95
CA ALA A 14 0.51 -13.95 -8.42
C ALA A 14 0.72 -12.92 -7.29
N ALA A 15 0.18 -13.18 -6.09
CA ALA A 15 0.38 -12.32 -4.93
C ALA A 15 1.85 -12.31 -4.45
N GLU A 16 2.51 -13.47 -4.42
CA GLU A 16 3.93 -13.59 -4.07
C GLU A 16 4.82 -12.85 -5.08
N ALA A 17 4.56 -13.00 -6.39
CA ALA A 17 5.31 -12.28 -7.42
C ALA A 17 5.16 -10.75 -7.30
N ALA A 18 3.97 -10.27 -6.94
CA ALA A 18 3.75 -8.84 -6.67
C ALA A 18 4.49 -8.38 -5.41
N TYR A 19 4.47 -9.16 -4.34
CA TYR A 19 5.22 -8.89 -3.11
C TYR A 19 6.74 -8.82 -3.35
N GLU A 20 7.30 -9.79 -4.09
CA GLU A 20 8.72 -9.78 -4.43
C GLU A 20 9.10 -8.57 -5.30
N GLY A 21 8.20 -8.13 -6.18
CA GLY A 21 8.38 -6.90 -6.93
C GLY A 21 8.45 -5.66 -6.03
N MET A 22 7.61 -5.57 -5.00
CA MET A 22 7.71 -4.49 -4.00
C MET A 22 9.04 -4.54 -3.25
N ARG A 23 9.46 -5.73 -2.81
CA ARG A 23 10.74 -5.92 -2.10
C ARG A 23 11.93 -5.48 -2.95
N ARG A 24 12.00 -5.92 -4.21
CA ARG A 24 13.06 -5.50 -5.16
C ARG A 24 13.04 -4.01 -5.42
N ALA A 25 11.86 -3.40 -5.62
CA ALA A 25 11.76 -1.95 -5.82
C ALA A 25 12.31 -1.14 -4.62
N ILE A 26 12.22 -1.68 -3.40
CA ILE A 26 12.79 -1.05 -2.18
C ILE A 26 14.31 -1.23 -2.08
N GLU A 27 14.84 -2.37 -2.52
CA GLU A 27 16.26 -2.72 -2.40
C GLU A 27 17.11 -2.19 -3.55
N GLU A 28 16.60 -2.32 -4.76
CA GLU A 28 17.30 -2.05 -6.02
C GLU A 28 16.83 -0.73 -6.67
N GLY A 29 15.78 -0.12 -6.12
CA GLY A 29 15.04 0.96 -6.76
C GLY A 29 14.04 0.42 -7.79
N GLY A 30 13.02 1.23 -8.11
CA GLY A 30 11.99 0.85 -9.08
C GLY A 30 10.60 1.33 -8.69
N ASP A 31 9.59 0.84 -9.42
CA ASP A 31 8.20 1.24 -9.23
C ASP A 31 7.48 0.36 -8.19
N TYR A 32 7.65 0.73 -6.92
CA TYR A 32 6.95 0.08 -5.80
C TYR A 32 5.42 0.16 -5.96
N VAL A 33 4.87 1.30 -6.39
CA VAL A 33 3.42 1.56 -6.46
C VAL A 33 2.73 0.60 -7.42
N THR A 34 3.34 0.31 -8.57
CA THR A 34 2.79 -0.67 -9.51
C THR A 34 2.76 -2.08 -8.91
N HIS A 35 3.78 -2.47 -8.16
CA HIS A 35 3.82 -3.78 -7.51
C HIS A 35 2.83 -3.88 -6.34
N ASP A 36 2.67 -2.82 -5.57
CA ASP A 36 1.67 -2.70 -4.50
C ASP A 36 0.23 -2.81 -5.06
N LEU A 37 -0.03 -2.11 -6.17
CA LEU A 37 -1.31 -2.22 -6.87
C LEU A 37 -1.59 -3.64 -7.38
N ARG A 38 -0.58 -4.30 -7.96
CA ARG A 38 -0.70 -5.69 -8.41
C ARG A 38 -0.98 -6.65 -7.25
N PHE A 39 -0.38 -6.42 -6.09
CA PHE A 39 -0.63 -7.22 -4.90
C PHE A 39 -2.09 -7.13 -4.46
N HIS A 40 -2.62 -5.91 -4.36
CA HIS A 40 -4.02 -5.68 -4.00
C HIS A 40 -5.00 -6.26 -5.03
N GLN A 41 -4.71 -6.12 -6.31
CA GLN A 41 -5.51 -6.74 -7.38
C GLN A 41 -5.50 -8.27 -7.29
N ALA A 42 -4.35 -8.88 -7.03
CA ALA A 42 -4.23 -10.32 -6.83
C ALA A 42 -5.12 -10.80 -5.67
N LEU A 43 -5.10 -10.11 -4.53
CA LEU A 43 -5.96 -10.45 -3.39
C LEU A 43 -7.47 -10.29 -3.69
N LEU A 44 -7.85 -9.24 -4.43
CA LEU A 44 -9.25 -9.04 -4.85
C LEU A 44 -9.72 -10.16 -5.79
N LEU A 45 -8.88 -10.60 -6.73
CA LEU A 45 -9.17 -11.72 -7.61
C LEU A 45 -9.22 -13.05 -6.84
N ALA A 46 -8.25 -13.29 -5.95
CA ALA A 46 -8.16 -14.46 -5.09
C ALA A 46 -9.37 -14.62 -4.14
N SER A 47 -10.09 -13.52 -3.86
CA SER A 47 -11.35 -13.57 -3.10
C SER A 47 -12.42 -14.42 -3.78
N ARG A 48 -12.32 -14.61 -5.11
CA ARG A 48 -13.30 -15.27 -5.98
C ARG A 48 -14.73 -14.80 -5.68
N ASN A 49 -14.87 -13.53 -5.33
CA ASN A 49 -16.14 -12.88 -5.08
C ASN A 49 -16.47 -12.02 -6.29
N ARG A 50 -17.53 -12.40 -7.02
CA ARG A 50 -17.92 -11.74 -8.28
C ARG A 50 -18.09 -10.23 -8.12
N MET A 51 -18.66 -9.76 -7.01
CA MET A 51 -18.81 -8.32 -6.75
C MET A 51 -17.44 -7.64 -6.58
N MET A 52 -16.56 -8.20 -5.75
CA MET A 52 -15.21 -7.64 -5.55
C MET A 52 -14.39 -7.61 -6.85
N VAL A 53 -14.45 -8.67 -7.65
CA VAL A 53 -13.76 -8.77 -8.94
C VAL A 53 -14.24 -7.69 -9.92
N GLN A 54 -15.55 -7.43 -9.98
CA GLN A 54 -16.09 -6.36 -10.83
C GLN A 54 -15.67 -4.97 -10.35
N MET A 55 -15.54 -4.78 -9.04
CA MET A 55 -15.09 -3.51 -8.45
C MET A 55 -13.59 -3.28 -8.59
N THR A 56 -12.78 -4.30 -8.90
CA THR A 56 -11.31 -4.19 -8.98
C THR A 56 -10.86 -3.00 -9.84
N LYS A 57 -11.47 -2.77 -11.00
CA LYS A 57 -11.09 -1.63 -11.87
C LYS A 57 -11.33 -0.28 -11.20
N ALA A 58 -12.51 -0.09 -10.60
CA ALA A 58 -12.85 1.15 -9.91
C ALA A 58 -11.96 1.39 -8.69
N LEU A 59 -11.71 0.34 -7.90
CA LEU A 59 -10.82 0.39 -6.74
C LEU A 59 -9.37 0.63 -7.14
N SER A 60 -8.91 0.12 -8.28
CA SER A 60 -7.51 0.24 -8.71
C SER A 60 -7.06 1.69 -8.88
N ALA A 61 -7.92 2.55 -9.44
CA ALA A 61 -7.60 3.97 -9.60
C ALA A 61 -7.47 4.68 -8.24
N LEU A 62 -8.40 4.41 -7.32
CA LEU A 62 -8.39 4.97 -5.97
C LEU A 62 -7.19 4.47 -5.16
N LEU A 63 -6.91 3.17 -5.22
CA LEU A 63 -5.74 2.56 -4.58
C LEU A 63 -4.45 3.16 -5.11
N ARG A 64 -4.31 3.32 -6.43
CA ARG A 64 -3.11 3.92 -7.02
C ARG A 64 -2.87 5.33 -6.47
N THR A 65 -3.90 6.18 -6.44
CA THR A 65 -3.79 7.52 -5.84
C THR A 65 -3.42 7.46 -4.36
N SER A 66 -4.05 6.56 -3.59
CA SER A 66 -3.73 6.34 -2.16
C SER A 66 -2.25 6.00 -1.97
N PHE A 67 -1.74 5.04 -2.75
CA PHE A 67 -0.35 4.57 -2.67
C PHE A 67 0.64 5.64 -3.10
N GLU A 68 0.34 6.41 -4.15
CA GLU A 68 1.16 7.55 -4.57
C GLU A 68 1.27 8.66 -3.51
N ILE A 69 0.34 8.71 -2.54
CA ILE A 69 0.39 9.66 -1.43
C ILE A 69 1.10 9.04 -0.24
N SER A 70 0.66 7.88 0.25
CA SER A 70 1.23 7.23 1.44
C SER A 70 2.72 6.92 1.28
N THR A 71 3.15 6.47 0.09
CA THR A 71 4.56 6.12 -0.17
C THR A 71 5.50 7.33 -0.24
N LYS A 72 4.98 8.57 -0.24
CA LYS A 72 5.82 9.78 -0.14
C LYS A 72 6.33 10.02 1.28
N ARG A 73 5.75 9.36 2.28
CA ARG A 73 6.28 9.35 3.64
C ARG A 73 7.69 8.79 3.61
N LYS A 74 8.58 9.42 4.40
CA LYS A 74 9.95 8.94 4.54
C LYS A 74 9.93 7.48 4.99
N ASP A 75 10.64 6.63 4.26
CA ASP A 75 10.69 5.17 4.47
C ASP A 75 9.33 4.44 4.37
N GLY A 76 8.29 5.09 3.82
CA GLY A 76 6.94 4.55 3.69
C GLY A 76 6.91 3.13 3.09
N PRO A 77 7.42 2.91 1.86
CA PRO A 77 7.51 1.59 1.25
C PRO A 77 8.22 0.53 2.10
N ARG A 78 9.32 0.91 2.78
CA ARG A 78 10.08 -0.01 3.62
C ARG A 78 9.31 -0.39 4.88
N SER A 79 8.55 0.56 5.45
CA SER A 79 7.72 0.34 6.64
C SER A 79 6.44 -0.44 6.36
N SER A 80 5.89 -0.35 5.14
CA SER A 80 4.68 -1.07 4.74
C SER A 80 4.95 -2.51 4.33
N LEU A 81 6.16 -2.83 3.85
CA LEU A 81 6.48 -4.18 3.32
C LEU A 81 6.21 -5.32 4.33
N PRO A 82 6.55 -5.22 5.63
CA PRO A 82 6.20 -6.26 6.62
C PRO A 82 4.69 -6.44 6.81
N LEU A 83 3.89 -5.38 6.64
CA LEU A 83 2.43 -5.45 6.74
C LEU A 83 1.85 -6.22 5.55
N HIS A 84 2.36 -5.98 4.34
CA HIS A 84 2.01 -6.76 3.15
C HIS A 84 2.36 -8.24 3.31
N ARG A 85 3.55 -8.54 3.85
CA ARG A 85 3.97 -9.92 4.14
C ARG A 85 3.01 -10.61 5.10
N ALA A 86 2.59 -9.91 6.17
CA ALA A 86 1.67 -10.45 7.16
C ALA A 86 0.29 -10.82 6.55
N VAL A 87 -0.18 -10.04 5.57
CA VAL A 87 -1.40 -10.38 4.81
C VAL A 87 -1.19 -11.62 3.97
N LEU A 88 -0.11 -11.67 3.19
CA LEU A 88 0.20 -12.80 2.31
C LEU A 88 0.36 -14.10 3.10
N ASP A 89 1.13 -14.09 4.18
CA ASP A 89 1.32 -15.25 5.06
C ASP A 89 0.00 -15.77 5.63
N ALA A 90 -0.92 -14.87 5.99
CA ALA A 90 -2.22 -15.27 6.51
C ALA A 90 -3.12 -15.90 5.43
N VAL A 91 -3.01 -15.42 4.19
CA VAL A 91 -3.74 -15.98 3.04
C VAL A 91 -3.16 -17.35 2.65
N VAL A 92 -1.84 -17.49 2.62
CA VAL A 92 -1.13 -18.76 2.38
C VAL A 92 -1.47 -19.80 3.45
N ALA A 93 -1.51 -19.38 4.72
CA ALA A 93 -1.88 -20.24 5.85
C ALA A 93 -3.38 -20.59 5.89
N ARG A 94 -4.20 -20.10 4.95
CA ARG A 94 -5.65 -20.31 4.91
C ARG A 94 -6.34 -19.89 6.20
N ASP A 95 -5.87 -18.81 6.83
CA ASP A 95 -6.44 -18.26 8.06
C ASP A 95 -7.24 -16.98 7.76
N PRO A 96 -8.58 -17.07 7.64
CA PRO A 96 -9.38 -15.95 7.19
C PRO A 96 -9.44 -14.83 8.22
N ARG A 97 -9.40 -15.15 9.52
CA ARG A 97 -9.42 -14.19 10.62
C ARG A 97 -8.11 -13.42 10.69
N ARG A 98 -6.97 -14.12 10.60
CA ARG A 98 -5.66 -13.47 10.55
C ARG A 98 -5.51 -12.61 9.31
N ALA A 99 -6.00 -13.06 8.15
CA ALA A 99 -5.95 -12.28 6.92
C ALA A 99 -6.79 -11.00 7.00
N GLU A 100 -7.96 -11.06 7.63
CA GLU A 100 -8.79 -9.89 7.91
C GLU A 100 -8.11 -8.90 8.86
N LYS A 101 -7.57 -9.39 9.99
CA LYS A 101 -6.84 -8.52 10.92
C LYS A 101 -5.61 -7.86 10.28
N ALA A 102 -4.85 -8.62 9.49
CA ALA A 102 -3.65 -8.12 8.83
C ALA A 102 -3.98 -7.03 7.78
N ILE A 103 -5.02 -7.23 6.96
CA ILE A 103 -5.37 -6.25 5.93
C ILE A 103 -5.93 -4.97 6.55
N LEU A 104 -6.71 -5.06 7.63
CA LEU A 104 -7.17 -3.87 8.36
C LEU A 104 -6.00 -3.08 8.92
N ARG A 105 -5.00 -3.74 9.51
CA ARG A 105 -3.80 -3.07 10.01
C ARG A 105 -2.99 -2.39 8.89
N LEU A 106 -2.93 -3.00 7.71
CA LEU A 106 -2.29 -2.39 6.53
C LEU A 106 -3.04 -1.13 6.08
N ILE A 107 -4.37 -1.19 6.04
CA ILE A 107 -5.23 -0.05 5.67
C ILE A 107 -5.08 1.10 6.67
N ASP A 108 -5.12 0.80 7.97
CA ASP A 108 -4.95 1.81 9.02
C ASP A 108 -3.58 2.51 8.91
N GLY A 109 -2.51 1.74 8.66
CA GLY A 109 -1.18 2.32 8.45
C GLY A 109 -1.10 3.24 7.24
N ALA A 110 -1.73 2.86 6.12
CA ALA A 110 -1.80 3.71 4.94
C ALA A 110 -2.62 5.00 5.19
N HIS A 111 -3.68 4.93 5.99
CA HIS A 111 -4.44 6.10 6.41
C HIS A 111 -3.58 7.07 7.24
N ASP A 112 -2.87 6.55 8.25
CA ASP A 112 -1.97 7.35 9.09
C ASP A 112 -0.88 8.03 8.25
N ASP A 113 -0.29 7.32 7.29
CA ASP A 113 0.74 7.85 6.39
C ASP A 113 0.19 8.99 5.49
N ILE A 114 -1.04 8.84 5.00
CA ILE A 114 -1.70 9.88 4.19
C ILE A 114 -1.98 11.12 5.04
N GLU A 115 -2.51 10.96 6.24
CA GLU A 115 -2.76 12.07 7.17
C GLU A 115 -1.46 12.82 7.50
N GLU A 116 -0.37 12.10 7.76
CA GLU A 116 0.95 12.71 7.99
C GLU A 116 1.38 13.57 6.78
N ILE A 117 1.26 13.03 5.57
CA ILE A 117 1.63 13.74 4.34
C ILE A 117 0.74 14.95 4.07
N LEU A 118 -0.58 14.83 4.23
CA LEU A 118 -1.50 15.94 4.00
C LEU A 118 -1.32 17.05 5.03
N ASN A 119 -1.05 16.71 6.30
CA ASN A 119 -0.81 17.68 7.35
C ASN A 119 0.57 18.36 7.22
N SER A 120 1.60 17.64 6.75
CA SER A 120 2.91 18.24 6.49
C SER A 120 2.90 19.27 5.36
N ARG A 121 2.08 19.06 4.32
CA ARG A 121 1.89 20.02 3.21
C ARG A 121 1.11 21.28 3.60
N ARG A 122 0.43 21.27 4.74
CA ARG A 122 -0.37 22.39 5.23
C ARG A 122 0.46 23.49 5.92
N LYS A 123 1.75 23.26 6.19
CA LYS A 123 2.69 24.31 6.62
C LYS A 123 3.15 25.13 5.40
N LEU A 124 2.27 26.04 4.94
CA LEU A 124 2.72 27.19 4.15
C LEU A 124 3.71 28.02 5.00
N PRO A 125 4.72 28.66 4.40
CA PRO A 125 5.56 29.61 5.13
C PRO A 125 4.67 30.64 5.80
N ARG A 126 4.91 30.90 7.09
CA ARG A 126 4.11 31.88 7.81
C ARG A 126 4.39 33.25 7.22
N LEU A 127 3.34 33.94 6.77
CA LEU A 127 3.42 35.31 6.24
C LEU A 127 3.66 36.36 7.35
N ASP A 128 3.69 35.94 8.62
CA ASP A 128 3.93 36.80 9.78
C ASP A 128 5.43 36.94 10.13
N GLN A 129 6.32 36.22 9.44
CA GLN A 129 7.76 36.33 9.63
C GLN A 129 8.39 37.20 8.56
N PRO A 130 9.15 38.25 8.94
CA PRO A 130 9.87 39.07 7.96
C PRO A 130 10.87 38.21 7.18
N ALA A 131 10.95 38.44 5.87
CA ALA A 131 11.84 37.70 4.99
C ALA A 131 13.29 37.76 5.49
N PRO A 132 14.03 36.63 5.51
CA PRO A 132 15.42 36.62 5.93
C PRO A 132 16.24 37.51 4.99
N GLN A 133 16.98 38.45 5.58
CA GLN A 133 17.83 39.37 4.83
C GLN A 133 18.98 38.59 4.19
N ILE A 134 18.98 38.51 2.85
CA ILE A 134 20.11 37.98 2.09
C ILE A 134 21.26 38.99 2.24
N ARG A 135 22.31 38.61 2.98
CA ARG A 135 23.55 39.36 3.01
C ARG A 135 24.27 39.20 1.68
N VAL A 136 24.32 40.26 0.90
CA VAL A 136 25.16 40.36 -0.29
C VAL A 136 26.59 40.64 0.19
N ALA A 137 27.54 39.82 -0.27
CA ALA A 137 28.97 39.99 -0.05
C ALA A 137 29.58 40.93 -1.10
#